data_AF-A0A3M1G7W6-F1
#
_entry.id   AF-A0A3M1G7W6-F1
#
_cell.length_a   1.000
_cell.length_b   1.000
_cell.length_c   1.000
_cell.angle_alpha   90.00
_cell.angle_beta   90.00
_cell.angle_gamma   90.00
#
_symmetry.space_group_name_H-M   'P 1'
#
loop_
_entity.id
_entity.type
_entity.pdbx_description
1 polymer ?
#
loop_
_entity_poly.entity_id
_entity_poly.type
_entity_poly.pdbx_seq_one_letter_code
_entity_poly.pdbx_strand_id
1 'polypeptide(L)'
;MLGLLFAGAGAAAPSSTSANLTALAYLVAGVLFILALRGLSSPETSRRGNVFGMIGMLIAVVTTALNPEVISYGAILVAIAIGGTIGLMIARRIPMTAMPQLVAAFHSLVGMAAVLVAAAAYLHPQSFGIADLLGNIHAASKVEMSLGAAIGAITFSGSVIAF
;
A
#
# COMPACT_ATOMS: atom_id res chain seq x y z
N MET A 1 0.31 -14.36 -3.48
CA MET A 1 -0.24 -15.73 -3.38
C MET A 1 -1.72 -15.83 -3.77
N LEU A 2 -2.51 -14.75 -3.75
CA LEU A 2 -3.94 -14.79 -4.08
C LEU A 2 -4.29 -14.60 -5.57
N GLY A 3 -3.41 -14.00 -6.39
CA GLY A 3 -3.66 -13.75 -7.82
C GLY A 3 -3.51 -14.97 -8.75
N LEU A 4 -3.07 -16.12 -8.22
CA LEU A 4 -2.85 -17.35 -9.01
C LEU A 4 -4.05 -18.31 -9.02
N LEU A 5 -5.08 -18.05 -8.22
CA LEU A 5 -6.26 -18.93 -8.07
C LEU A 5 -7.48 -18.47 -8.88
N PHE A 6 -7.43 -17.30 -9.53
CA PHE A 6 -8.59 -16.69 -10.22
C PHE A 6 -8.35 -16.33 -11.69
N ALA A 7 -7.24 -16.76 -12.31
CA ALA A 7 -6.99 -16.56 -13.73
C ALA A 7 -7.90 -17.47 -14.58
N GLY A 8 -9.12 -17.02 -14.84
CA GLY A 8 -9.97 -17.53 -15.92
C GLY A 8 -9.28 -17.33 -17.27
N ALA A 9 -9.38 -18.34 -18.12
CA ALA A 9 -8.79 -18.40 -19.46
C ALA A 9 -9.20 -17.18 -20.31
N GLY A 10 -8.22 -16.44 -20.86
CA GLY A 10 -8.49 -15.51 -21.97
C GLY A 10 -7.63 -14.27 -22.10
N ALA A 11 -6.79 -13.89 -21.12
CA ALA A 11 -5.86 -12.77 -21.27
C ALA A 11 -4.44 -13.30 -21.52
N ALA A 12 -3.77 -12.80 -22.56
CA ALA A 12 -2.39 -13.16 -22.87
C ALA A 12 -1.53 -13.04 -21.61
N ALA A 13 -1.04 -14.17 -21.13
CA ALA A 13 -0.25 -14.23 -19.92
C ALA A 13 0.95 -13.27 -20.08
N PRO A 14 1.17 -12.31 -19.17
CA PRO A 14 2.45 -11.62 -19.12
C PRO A 14 3.52 -12.73 -19.06
N SER A 15 4.57 -12.62 -19.87
CA SER A 15 5.62 -13.65 -19.96
C SER A 15 5.96 -14.11 -18.56
N SER A 16 5.87 -15.41 -18.27
CA SER A 16 5.94 -15.97 -16.91
C SER A 16 7.11 -15.41 -16.09
N THR A 17 8.20 -15.05 -16.76
CA THR A 17 9.36 -14.32 -16.23
C THR A 17 9.03 -12.97 -15.57
N SER A 18 8.18 -12.14 -16.17
CA SER A 18 7.79 -10.82 -15.64
C SER A 18 6.94 -10.93 -14.37
N ALA A 19 5.98 -11.85 -14.35
CA ALA A 19 5.18 -12.14 -13.15
C ALA A 19 6.06 -12.67 -12.00
N ASN A 20 7.01 -13.54 -12.31
CA ASN A 20 7.98 -14.05 -11.34
C ASN A 20 8.90 -12.94 -10.81
N LEU A 21 9.31 -11.99 -11.66
CA LEU A 21 10.13 -10.85 -11.26
C LEU A 21 9.37 -9.91 -10.32
N THR A 22 8.11 -9.59 -10.63
CA THR A 22 7.22 -8.80 -9.76
C THR A 22 7.04 -9.46 -8.40
N ALA A 23 6.78 -10.77 -8.37
CA ALA A 23 6.64 -11.52 -7.12
C ALA A 23 7.95 -11.52 -6.30
N LEU A 24 9.09 -11.70 -6.96
CA LEU A 24 10.40 -11.66 -6.31
C LEU A 24 10.73 -10.26 -5.77
N ALA A 25 10.41 -9.20 -6.52
CA ALA A 25 10.58 -7.82 -6.06
C ALA A 25 9.75 -7.52 -4.81
N TYR A 26 8.48 -7.96 -4.76
CA TYR A 26 7.65 -7.83 -3.56
C TYR A 26 8.17 -8.66 -2.39
N LEU A 27 8.71 -9.86 -2.65
CA LEU A 27 9.37 -10.66 -1.62
C LEU A 27 10.59 -9.94 -1.03
N VAL A 28 11.45 -9.39 -1.89
CA VAL A 28 12.63 -8.60 -1.46
C VAL A 28 12.20 -7.38 -0.66
N ALA A 29 11.18 -6.63 -1.11
CA ALA A 29 10.63 -5.51 -0.37
C ALA A 29 10.11 -5.93 1.02
N GLY A 30 9.39 -7.05 1.10
CA GLY A 30 8.92 -7.63 2.35
C GLY A 30 10.05 -8.00 3.32
N VAL A 31 11.11 -8.64 2.83
CA VAL A 31 12.29 -8.96 3.63
C VAL A 31 12.97 -7.68 4.15
N LEU A 32 13.09 -6.65 3.31
CA LEU A 32 13.66 -5.37 3.73
C LEU A 32 12.83 -4.67 4.81
N PHE A 33 11.50 -4.75 4.76
CA PHE A 33 10.65 -4.23 5.85
C PHE A 33 10.84 -4.99 7.17
N ILE A 34 11.01 -6.31 7.12
CA ILE A 34 11.33 -7.10 8.32
C ILE A 34 12.69 -6.67 8.90
N LEU A 35 13.70 -6.49 8.06
CA LEU A 35 15.03 -6.01 8.47
C LEU A 35 14.98 -4.57 8.99
N ALA A 36 14.09 -3.73 8.43
CA ALA A 36 13.87 -2.36 8.90
C ALA A 36 13.35 -2.34 10.34
N LEU A 37 12.29 -3.12 10.63
CA LEU A 37 11.72 -3.23 11.99
C LEU A 37 12.73 -3.79 12.99
N ARG A 38 13.51 -4.81 12.59
CA ARG A 38 14.59 -5.34 13.42
C ARG A 38 15.65 -4.28 13.71
N GLY A 39 16.07 -3.51 12.71
CA GLY A 39 17.07 -2.45 12.87
C GLY A 39 16.58 -1.26 13.70
N LEU A 40 15.28 -0.95 13.65
CA LEU A 40 14.68 0.11 14.46
C LEU A 40 14.56 -0.24 15.95
N SER A 41 14.74 -1.52 16.31
CA SER A 41 14.64 -2.00 17.70
C SER A 41 15.88 -1.70 18.57
N SER A 42 16.98 -1.20 17.99
CA SER A 42 18.18 -0.80 18.75
C SER A 42 18.75 0.55 18.26
N PRO A 43 19.23 1.44 19.15
CA PRO A 43 19.83 2.72 18.75
C PRO A 43 21.03 2.57 17.82
N GLU A 44 21.86 1.53 18.02
CA GLU A 44 23.07 1.27 17.24
C GLU A 44 22.76 0.91 15.79
N THR A 45 21.61 0.25 15.55
CA THR A 45 21.21 -0.23 14.21
C THR A 45 20.10 0.61 13.57
N SER A 46 19.50 1.56 14.30
CA SER A 46 18.35 2.37 13.87
C SER A 46 18.54 3.06 12.52
N ARG A 47 19.72 3.65 12.27
CA ARG A 47 20.01 4.32 10.98
C ARG A 47 19.98 3.33 9.81
N ARG A 48 20.54 2.13 9.99
CA ARG A 48 20.52 1.07 8.96
C ARG A 48 19.10 0.53 8.76
N GLY A 49 18.35 0.35 9.84
CA GLY A 49 16.94 -0.05 9.79
C GLY A 49 16.10 0.91 8.96
N ASN A 50 16.25 2.22 9.17
CA ASN A 50 15.54 3.23 8.37
C ASN A 50 15.90 3.17 6.88
N VAL A 51 17.18 2.95 6.54
CA VAL A 51 17.61 2.81 5.13
C VAL A 51 16.97 1.58 4.48
N PHE A 52 16.91 0.43 5.15
CA PHE A 52 16.22 -0.74 4.63
C PHE A 52 14.74 -0.47 4.38
N GLY A 53 14.08 0.27 5.28
CA GLY A 53 12.69 0.70 5.09
C GLY A 53 12.50 1.57 3.86
N MET A 54 13.36 2.57 3.65
CA MET A 54 13.31 3.43 2.46
C MET A 54 13.53 2.66 1.16
N ILE A 55 14.51 1.75 1.11
CA ILE A 55 14.78 0.92 -0.07
C ILE A 55 13.61 -0.04 -0.33
N GLY A 56 13.08 -0.68 0.72
CA GLY A 56 11.92 -1.58 0.60
C GLY A 56 10.69 -0.87 0.04
N MET A 57 10.39 0.34 0.55
CA MET A 57 9.28 1.16 0.04
C MET A 57 9.50 1.60 -1.41
N LEU A 58 10.72 2.00 -1.78
CA LEU A 58 11.05 2.35 -3.16
C LEU A 58 10.82 1.17 -4.12
N ILE A 59 11.31 -0.02 -3.76
CA ILE A 59 11.11 -1.24 -4.57
C ILE A 59 9.62 -1.54 -4.72
N ALA A 60 8.84 -1.48 -3.64
CA ALA A 60 7.41 -1.75 -3.69
C ALA A 60 6.68 -0.78 -4.63
N VAL A 61 6.88 0.53 -4.47
CA VAL A 61 6.22 1.57 -5.28
C VAL A 61 6.63 1.46 -6.76
N VAL A 62 7.92 1.29 -7.05
CA VAL A 62 8.41 1.15 -8.44
C VAL A 62 7.85 -0.12 -9.08
N THR A 63 7.85 -1.23 -8.35
CA THR A 63 7.29 -2.51 -8.85
C THR A 63 5.80 -2.36 -9.17
N THR A 64 5.03 -1.71 -8.30
CA THR A 64 3.60 -1.46 -8.54
C THR A 64 3.39 -0.51 -9.72
N ALA A 65 4.21 0.54 -9.86
CA ALA A 65 4.11 1.46 -10.99
C ALA A 65 4.42 0.77 -12.33
N LEU A 66 5.40 -0.14 -12.38
CA LEU A 66 5.75 -0.88 -13.60
C LEU A 66 4.73 -1.96 -14.01
N ASN A 67 3.64 -2.12 -13.27
CA ASN A 67 2.58 -3.05 -13.65
C ASN A 67 1.94 -2.60 -15.00
N PRO A 68 1.85 -3.48 -16.01
CA PRO A 68 1.26 -3.17 -17.33
C PRO A 68 -0.19 -2.69 -17.28
N GLU A 69 -0.94 -3.00 -16.22
CA GLU A 69 -2.33 -2.56 -16.04
C GLU A 69 -2.46 -1.10 -15.60
N VAL A 70 -1.33 -0.44 -15.28
CA VAL A 70 -1.32 0.98 -14.90
C VAL A 70 -1.46 1.86 -16.13
N ILE A 71 -2.62 2.49 -16.27
CA ILE A 71 -2.92 3.35 -17.43
C ILE A 71 -2.55 4.82 -17.16
N SER A 72 -2.63 5.29 -15.91
CA SER A 72 -2.52 6.72 -15.57
C SER A 72 -1.26 7.08 -14.77
N TYR A 73 -0.09 6.89 -15.39
CA TYR A 73 1.20 7.26 -14.79
C TYR A 73 1.27 8.74 -14.36
N GLY A 74 0.69 9.64 -15.16
CA GLY A 74 0.67 11.07 -14.85
C GLY A 74 -0.08 11.38 -13.55
N ALA A 75 -1.27 10.82 -13.36
CA ALA A 75 -2.06 11.04 -12.14
C ALA A 75 -1.38 10.44 -10.90
N ILE A 76 -0.77 9.26 -11.03
CA ILE A 76 -0.04 8.61 -9.95
C ILE A 76 1.17 9.45 -9.53
N LEU A 77 1.98 9.91 -10.49
CA LEU A 77 3.14 10.75 -10.19
C LEU A 77 2.74 12.07 -9.54
N VAL A 78 1.67 12.71 -10.01
CA VAL A 78 1.14 13.93 -9.41
C VAL A 78 0.65 13.67 -7.99
N ALA A 79 -0.10 12.58 -7.74
CA ALA A 79 -0.57 12.23 -6.41
C ALA A 79 0.59 11.95 -5.43
N ILE A 80 1.60 11.19 -5.87
CA ILE A 80 2.81 10.93 -5.07
C ILE A 80 3.57 12.23 -4.80
N ALA A 81 3.73 13.09 -5.80
CA ALA A 81 4.43 14.36 -5.65
C ALA A 81 3.71 15.29 -4.65
N ILE A 82 2.38 15.41 -4.74
CA ILE A 82 1.58 16.22 -3.83
C ILE A 82 1.66 15.66 -2.40
N GLY A 83 1.32 14.37 -2.22
CA GLY A 83 1.31 13.74 -0.90
C GLY A 83 2.69 13.70 -0.26
N GLY A 84 3.72 13.34 -1.03
CA GLY A 84 5.11 13.29 -0.58
C GLY A 84 5.66 14.66 -0.21
N THR A 85 5.35 15.70 -0.98
CA THR A 85 5.81 17.07 -0.68
C THR A 85 5.15 17.63 0.59
N ILE A 86 3.82 17.44 0.72
CA ILE A 86 3.09 17.87 1.92
C ILE A 86 3.61 17.13 3.15
N GLY A 87 3.75 15.81 3.07
CA GLY A 87 4.28 14.98 4.16
C GLY A 87 5.70 15.40 4.58
N LEU A 88 6.58 15.65 3.61
CA LEU A 88 7.95 16.11 3.86
C LEU A 88 7.98 17.49 4.53
N MET A 89 7.12 18.42 4.09
CA MET A 89 7.05 19.77 4.66
C MET A 89 6.60 19.71 6.13
N ILE A 90 5.53 18.95 6.41
CA ILE A 90 5.00 18.79 7.77
C ILE A 90 6.05 18.12 8.67
N ALA A 91 6.64 17.01 8.24
CA ALA A 91 7.61 16.26 9.02
C ALA A 91 8.87 17.07 9.37
N ARG A 92 9.26 18.05 8.54
CA ARG A 92 10.41 18.93 8.80
C ARG A 92 10.12 20.09 9.76
N ARG A 93 8.85 20.49 9.89
CA ARG A 93 8.48 21.71 10.62
C ARG A 93 7.89 21.46 12.01
N ILE A 94 7.44 20.24 12.30
CA ILE A 94 6.76 19.94 13.55
C ILE A 94 7.76 19.76 14.71
N PRO A 95 7.48 20.31 15.91
CA PRO A 95 8.37 20.15 17.06
C PRO A 95 8.38 18.70 17.55
N MET A 96 9.54 18.25 18.06
CA MET A 96 9.70 16.88 18.57
C MET A 96 8.76 16.55 19.75
N THR A 97 8.27 17.57 20.46
CA THR A 97 7.28 17.44 21.53
C THR A 97 5.89 17.08 21.03
N ALA A 98 5.58 17.36 19.76
CA ALA A 98 4.30 17.07 19.12
C ALA A 98 4.35 15.80 18.23
N MET A 99 5.40 14.97 18.38
CA MET A 99 5.52 13.72 17.63
C MET A 99 4.34 12.75 17.87
N PRO A 100 3.76 12.61 19.08
CA PRO A 100 2.58 11.77 19.27
C PRO A 100 1.40 12.18 18.38
N GLN A 101 1.12 13.48 18.26
CA GLN A 101 0.06 14.03 17.42
C GLN A 101 0.37 13.80 15.93
N LEU A 102 1.62 14.01 15.52
CA LEU A 102 2.01 13.73 14.13
C LEU A 102 1.77 12.28 13.72
N VAL A 103 2.13 11.34 14.62
CA VAL A 103 1.96 9.91 14.38
C VAL A 103 0.48 9.55 14.28
N ALA A 104 -0.37 10.14 15.12
CA ALA A 104 -1.82 9.99 15.03
C ALA A 104 -2.35 10.53 13.69
N ALA A 105 -1.97 11.74 13.30
CA ALA A 105 -2.36 12.33 12.02
C ALA A 105 -1.98 11.44 10.83
N PHE A 106 -0.75 10.91 10.77
CA PHE A 106 -0.34 10.01 9.68
C PHE A 106 -1.08 8.67 9.68
N HIS A 107 -1.42 8.10 10.84
CA HIS A 107 -2.26 6.90 10.90
C HIS A 107 -3.68 7.14 10.41
N SER A 108 -4.23 8.35 10.61
CA SER A 108 -5.53 8.70 10.03
C SER A 108 -5.51 8.61 8.50
N LEU A 109 -4.44 9.10 7.86
CA LEU A 109 -4.29 9.05 6.39
C LEU A 109 -4.16 7.61 5.87
N VAL A 110 -3.47 6.74 6.61
CA VAL A 110 -3.39 5.30 6.27
C VAL A 110 -4.77 4.65 6.36
N GLY A 111 -5.55 4.97 7.40
CA GLY A 111 -6.92 4.48 7.55
C GLY A 111 -7.84 4.94 6.41
N MET A 112 -7.77 6.21 6.05
CA MET A 112 -8.53 6.76 4.92
C MET A 112 -8.12 6.13 3.58
N ALA A 113 -6.82 5.91 3.36
CA ALA A 113 -6.33 5.22 2.16
C ALA A 113 -6.93 3.81 2.04
N ALA A 114 -7.00 3.05 3.13
CA ALA A 114 -7.62 1.72 3.14
C ALA A 114 -9.11 1.77 2.76
N VAL A 115 -9.86 2.74 3.30
CA VAL A 115 -11.28 2.94 2.96
C VAL A 115 -11.45 3.31 1.47
N LEU A 116 -10.62 4.21 0.94
CA LEU A 116 -10.69 4.63 -0.46
C LEU A 116 -10.31 3.48 -1.41
N VAL A 117 -9.32 2.66 -1.06
CA VAL A 117 -8.95 1.46 -1.83
C VAL A 117 -10.09 0.45 -1.82
N ALA A 118 -10.73 0.22 -0.67
CA ALA A 118 -11.89 -0.66 -0.58
C ALA A 118 -13.09 -0.13 -1.40
N ALA A 119 -13.36 1.18 -1.36
CA ALA A 119 -14.39 1.79 -2.18
C ALA A 119 -14.08 1.64 -3.69
N ALA A 120 -12.83 1.85 -4.11
CA ALA A 120 -12.41 1.65 -5.49
C ALA A 120 -12.58 0.18 -5.94
N ALA A 121 -12.21 -0.78 -5.08
CA ALA A 121 -12.38 -2.20 -5.35
C ALA A 121 -13.85 -2.63 -5.43
N TYR A 122 -14.74 -2.02 -4.64
CA TYR A 122 -16.18 -2.26 -4.73
C TYR A 122 -16.81 -1.69 -6.01
N LEU A 123 -16.38 -0.50 -6.43
CA LEU A 123 -16.90 0.17 -7.63
C LEU A 123 -16.36 -0.43 -8.94
N HIS A 124 -15.12 -0.93 -8.93
CA HIS A 124 -14.45 -1.48 -10.10
C HIS A 124 -13.88 -2.89 -9.83
N PRO A 125 -14.69 -3.88 -9.44
CA PRO A 125 -14.19 -5.17 -8.98
C PRO A 125 -13.43 -5.98 -10.06
N GLN A 126 -13.70 -5.70 -11.35
CA GLN A 126 -12.96 -6.31 -12.45
C GLN A 126 -11.51 -5.85 -12.52
N SER A 127 -11.21 -4.56 -12.25
CA SER A 127 -9.84 -4.05 -12.30
C SER A 127 -8.97 -4.53 -11.13
N PHE A 128 -9.59 -5.08 -10.09
CA PHE A 128 -8.89 -5.69 -8.96
C PHE A 128 -8.84 -7.22 -9.06
N GLY A 129 -9.38 -7.81 -10.13
CA GLY A 129 -9.42 -9.26 -10.33
C GLY A 129 -10.29 -10.01 -9.31
N ILE A 130 -11.29 -9.33 -8.73
CA ILE A 130 -12.16 -9.89 -7.67
C ILE A 130 -13.60 -10.16 -8.13
N ALA A 131 -13.93 -9.91 -9.39
CA ALA A 131 -15.23 -10.22 -9.98
C ALA A 131 -15.22 -11.58 -10.72
N ASP A 132 -16.34 -12.30 -10.67
CA ASP A 132 -16.61 -13.46 -11.51
C ASP A 132 -17.06 -13.05 -12.93
N LEU A 133 -17.31 -14.04 -13.79
CA LEU A 133 -17.77 -13.83 -15.18
C LEU A 133 -19.15 -13.13 -15.27
N LEU A 134 -19.93 -13.17 -14.19
CA LEU A 134 -21.25 -12.54 -14.08
C LEU A 134 -21.16 -11.15 -13.43
N GLY A 135 -19.96 -10.68 -13.08
CA GLY A 135 -19.71 -9.40 -12.42
C GLY A 135 -19.92 -9.40 -10.91
N ASN A 136 -20.17 -10.55 -10.27
CA ASN A 136 -20.30 -10.64 -8.83
C ASN A 136 -18.93 -10.69 -8.16
N ILE A 137 -18.79 -10.00 -7.04
CA ILE A 137 -17.56 -10.06 -6.24
C ILE A 137 -17.49 -11.43 -5.54
N HIS A 138 -16.32 -12.07 -5.55
CA HIS A 138 -16.08 -13.31 -4.82
C HIS A 138 -16.37 -13.15 -3.32
N ALA A 139 -16.92 -14.19 -2.69
CA ALA A 139 -17.30 -14.15 -1.28
C ALA A 139 -16.11 -13.81 -0.35
N ALA A 140 -14.94 -14.39 -0.61
CA ALA A 140 -13.71 -14.09 0.14
C ALA A 140 -13.32 -12.60 0.02
N SER A 141 -13.30 -12.06 -1.21
CA SER A 141 -12.95 -10.67 -1.47
C SER A 141 -13.93 -9.68 -0.84
N LYS A 142 -15.23 -10.03 -0.77
CA LYS A 142 -16.22 -9.24 -0.01
C LYS A 142 -15.85 -9.14 1.47
N VAL A 143 -15.43 -10.24 2.09
CA VAL A 143 -15.02 -10.27 3.49
C VAL A 143 -13.73 -9.47 3.69
N GLU A 144 -12.70 -9.73 2.89
CA GLU A 144 -11.40 -9.05 3.00
C GLU A 144 -11.53 -7.53 2.84
N MET A 145 -12.26 -7.08 1.82
CA MET A 145 -12.48 -5.67 1.55
C MET A 145 -13.33 -4.99 2.62
N SER A 146 -14.40 -5.63 3.09
CA SER A 146 -15.24 -5.07 4.17
C SER A 146 -14.48 -4.97 5.49
N LEU A 147 -13.63 -5.95 5.80
CA LEU A 147 -12.77 -5.90 6.98
C LEU A 147 -11.71 -4.79 6.85
N GLY A 148 -11.08 -4.67 5.69
CA GLY A 148 -10.13 -3.59 5.39
C GLY A 148 -10.77 -2.20 5.51
N ALA A 149 -11.98 -2.03 4.97
CA ALA A 149 -12.74 -0.78 5.09
C ALA A 149 -13.12 -0.47 6.54
N ALA A 150 -13.60 -1.46 7.31
CA ALA A 150 -13.97 -1.28 8.70
C ALA A 150 -12.77 -0.91 9.57
N ILE A 151 -11.66 -1.63 9.47
CA ILE A 151 -10.41 -1.35 10.19
C ILE A 151 -9.86 0.03 9.79
N GLY A 152 -9.91 0.36 8.50
CA GLY A 152 -9.51 1.67 7.99
C GLY A 152 -10.34 2.81 8.56
N ALA A 153 -11.67 2.66 8.59
CA ALA A 153 -12.60 3.66 9.12
C ALA A 153 -12.43 3.87 10.63
N ILE A 154 -12.22 2.79 11.39
CA ILE A 154 -11.94 2.86 12.83
C ILE A 154 -10.60 3.56 13.07
N THR A 155 -9.56 3.22 12.30
CA THR A 155 -8.24 3.86 12.40
C THR A 155 -8.34 5.35 12.07
N PHE A 156 -9.04 5.71 10.99
CA PHE A 156 -9.23 7.11 10.60
C PHE A 156 -9.95 7.91 11.69
N SER A 157 -11.14 7.44 12.12
CA SER A 157 -11.94 8.15 13.12
C SER A 157 -11.24 8.22 14.48
N GLY A 158 -10.63 7.11 14.94
CA GLY A 158 -9.86 7.07 16.19
C GLY A 158 -8.66 8.00 16.17
N SER A 159 -7.90 8.02 15.07
CA SER A 159 -6.75 8.91 14.93
C SER A 159 -7.13 10.39 14.81
N VAL A 160 -8.27 10.73 14.18
CA VAL A 160 -8.77 12.12 14.11
C VAL A 160 -9.21 12.63 15.48
N ILE A 161 -9.79 11.78 16.32
CA ILE A 161 -10.16 12.14 17.69
C ILE A 161 -8.92 12.24 18.60
N ALA A 162 -7.90 11.43 18.34
CA ALA A 162 -6.66 11.40 19.11
C ALA A 162 -5.66 12.51 18.74
N PHE A 163 -5.77 13.06 17.53
CA PHE A 163 -4.96 14.18 17.03
C PHE A 163 -5.43 15.51 17.60
#